data_AF-A0A9P6FXK6-F1
#
_entry.id   AF-A0A9P6FXK6-F1
#
_cell.length_a   1.000
_cell.length_b   1.000
_cell.length_c   1.000
_cell.angle_alpha   90.00
_cell.angle_beta   90.00
_cell.angle_gamma   90.00
#
_symmetry.space_group_name_H-M   'P 1'
#
loop_
_entity.id
_entity.type
_entity.pdbx_description
1 polymer ?
#
loop_
_entity_poly.entity_id
_entity_poly.type
_entity_poly.pdbx_seq_one_letter_code
_entity_poly.pdbx_strand_id
1 'polypeptide(L)'
;MDEDPMVRHEAAEALGAIGSLDSLPILEAYLQDKSIEVSQTCELAIEKIKYDNRNEKENLPASAFSSIDPAPPTADEESTEQLRTIYLNQKLHIFERYRAMFALRNQCTTESVLALADGFDDPSALFRHEIAYVFGQMQHPAAVPSLIKVLSKLDEANMVRHEAAEALGSIATPEVYPILEQFRDDKDRVVRESCIVALDMYEYENSGNLQYADGLSK
;
A
#
# COMPACT_ATOMS: atom_id res chain seq x y z
N MET A 1 -15.12 7.07 19.40
CA MET A 1 -13.76 7.61 19.22
C MET A 1 -13.83 8.57 18.06
N ASP A 2 -13.43 9.84 18.25
CA ASP A 2 -13.53 10.92 17.26
C ASP A 2 -12.18 11.21 16.59
N GLU A 3 -11.23 10.28 16.67
CA GLU A 3 -9.91 10.39 16.04
C GLU A 3 -10.00 10.45 14.52
N ASP A 4 -8.89 10.77 13.85
CA ASP A 4 -8.84 10.77 12.39
C ASP A 4 -9.06 9.33 11.84
N PRO A 5 -9.87 9.14 10.79
CA PRO A 5 -10.05 7.83 10.16
C PRO A 5 -8.75 7.13 9.74
N MET A 6 -7.74 7.88 9.30
CA MET A 6 -6.44 7.34 8.92
C MET A 6 -5.75 6.68 10.12
N VAL A 7 -5.77 7.32 11.30
CA VAL A 7 -5.21 6.74 12.54
C VAL A 7 -5.92 5.45 12.94
N ARG A 8 -7.26 5.39 12.76
CA ARG A 8 -8.02 4.18 13.07
C ARG A 8 -7.77 3.05 12.06
N HIS A 9 -7.62 3.39 10.78
CA HIS A 9 -7.22 2.46 9.72
C HIS A 9 -5.86 1.82 10.06
N GLU A 10 -4.84 2.64 10.32
CA GLU A 10 -3.50 2.17 10.71
C GLU A 10 -3.52 1.27 11.94
N ALA A 11 -4.33 1.63 12.95
CA ALA A 11 -4.47 0.81 14.14
C ALA A 11 -5.12 -0.56 13.84
N ALA A 12 -6.14 -0.60 12.99
CA ALA A 12 -6.79 -1.84 12.58
C ALA A 12 -5.85 -2.74 11.75
N GLU A 13 -5.07 -2.14 10.85
CA GLU A 13 -4.07 -2.84 10.05
C GLU A 13 -2.97 -3.43 10.94
N ALA A 14 -2.43 -2.65 11.88
CA ALA A 14 -1.44 -3.12 12.84
C ALA A 14 -1.96 -4.30 13.68
N LEU A 15 -3.22 -4.28 14.10
CA LEU A 15 -3.85 -5.42 14.79
C LEU A 15 -3.91 -6.67 13.91
N GLY A 16 -4.21 -6.50 12.61
CA GLY A 16 -4.17 -7.58 11.61
C GLY A 16 -2.77 -8.16 11.45
N ALA A 17 -1.76 -7.30 11.33
CA ALA A 17 -0.35 -7.68 11.20
C ALA A 17 0.19 -8.40 12.45
N ILE A 18 -0.24 -8.00 13.65
CA ILE A 18 0.10 -8.68 14.90
C ILE A 18 -0.49 -10.11 14.94
N GLY A 19 -1.66 -10.33 14.32
CA GLY A 19 -2.21 -11.68 14.15
C GLY A 19 -2.86 -12.31 15.39
N SER A 20 -3.06 -11.55 16.48
CA SER A 20 -3.64 -12.07 17.73
C SER A 20 -5.15 -12.29 17.61
N LEU A 21 -5.61 -13.49 18.01
CA LEU A 21 -7.04 -13.80 18.10
C LEU A 21 -7.78 -12.89 19.11
N ASP A 22 -7.08 -12.37 20.11
CA ASP A 22 -7.66 -11.43 21.10
C ASP A 22 -8.03 -10.07 20.49
N SER A 23 -7.52 -9.76 19.29
CA SER A 23 -7.87 -8.54 18.54
C SER A 23 -9.21 -8.65 17.81
N LEU A 24 -9.76 -9.87 17.61
CA LEU A 24 -10.99 -10.07 16.84
C LEU A 24 -12.19 -9.29 17.42
N PRO A 25 -12.48 -9.32 18.73
CA PRO A 25 -13.65 -8.62 19.27
C PRO A 25 -13.63 -7.10 19.03
N ILE A 26 -12.44 -6.48 19.07
CA ILE A 26 -12.32 -5.04 18.81
C ILE A 26 -12.45 -4.74 17.31
N LEU A 27 -11.87 -5.55 16.43
CA LEU A 27 -12.02 -5.37 14.98
C LEU A 27 -13.48 -5.57 14.54
N GLU A 28 -14.16 -6.58 15.08
CA GLU A 28 -15.57 -6.86 14.81
C GLU A 28 -16.49 -5.70 15.22
N ALA A 29 -16.15 -5.00 16.32
CA ALA A 29 -16.91 -3.85 16.79
C ALA A 29 -16.87 -2.65 15.81
N TYR A 30 -15.88 -2.61 14.90
CA TYR A 30 -15.67 -1.52 13.93
C TYR A 30 -16.00 -1.91 12.47
N LEU A 31 -16.56 -3.11 12.24
CA LEU A 31 -17.07 -3.51 10.91
C LEU A 31 -18.18 -2.61 10.36
N GLN A 32 -18.79 -1.76 11.20
CA GLN A 32 -19.83 -0.80 10.82
C GLN A 32 -19.40 0.64 11.15
N ASP A 33 -18.08 0.92 11.20
CA ASP A 33 -17.58 2.29 11.32
C ASP A 33 -18.15 3.17 10.19
N LYS A 34 -18.32 4.46 10.48
CA LYS A 34 -18.83 5.43 9.51
C LYS A 34 -17.83 5.72 8.40
N SER A 35 -16.53 5.56 8.68
CA SER A 35 -15.48 5.57 7.66
C SER A 35 -15.43 4.19 7.02
N ILE A 36 -15.62 4.19 5.70
CA ILE A 36 -15.59 2.97 4.88
C ILE A 36 -14.19 2.36 4.95
N GLU A 37 -13.15 3.20 4.94
CA GLU A 37 -11.75 2.83 5.04
C GLU A 37 -11.51 2.00 6.31
N VAL A 38 -11.91 2.51 7.48
CA VAL A 38 -11.78 1.79 8.75
C VAL A 38 -12.55 0.46 8.72
N SER A 39 -13.78 0.46 8.24
CA SER A 39 -14.60 -0.76 8.19
C SER A 39 -13.98 -1.84 7.29
N GLN A 40 -13.42 -1.44 6.14
CA GLN A 40 -12.77 -2.34 5.18
C GLN A 40 -11.43 -2.85 5.72
N THR A 41 -10.68 -2.02 6.45
CA THR A 41 -9.45 -2.48 7.11
C THR A 41 -9.74 -3.46 8.22
N CYS A 42 -10.78 -3.25 9.03
CA CYS A 42 -11.19 -4.23 10.03
C CYS A 42 -11.58 -5.57 9.39
N GLU A 43 -12.31 -5.55 8.27
CA GLU A 43 -12.63 -6.74 7.48
C GLU A 43 -11.35 -7.46 7.01
N LEU A 44 -10.40 -6.75 6.40
CA LEU A 44 -9.11 -7.31 5.97
C LEU A 44 -8.31 -7.89 7.14
N ALA A 45 -8.19 -7.15 8.25
CA ALA A 45 -7.45 -7.58 9.43
C ALA A 45 -8.05 -8.84 10.08
N ILE A 46 -9.39 -8.93 10.15
CA ILE A 46 -10.09 -10.13 10.63
C ILE A 46 -9.77 -11.33 9.73
N GLU A 47 -9.89 -11.16 8.41
CA GLU A 47 -9.60 -12.24 7.47
C GLU A 47 -8.12 -12.65 7.50
N LYS A 48 -7.20 -11.69 7.67
CA LYS A 48 -5.77 -11.96 7.87
C LYS A 48 -5.50 -12.77 9.13
N ILE A 49 -6.07 -12.37 10.28
CA ILE A 49 -5.91 -13.08 11.55
C ILE A 49 -6.44 -14.51 11.42
N LYS A 50 -7.64 -14.70 10.85
CA LYS A 50 -8.20 -16.03 10.60
C LYS A 50 -7.32 -16.86 9.67
N TYR A 51 -6.84 -16.25 8.60
CA TYR A 51 -5.94 -16.87 7.65
C TYR A 51 -4.67 -17.38 8.35
N ASP A 52 -4.00 -16.53 9.14
CA ASP A 52 -2.76 -16.88 9.82
C ASP A 52 -2.95 -17.91 10.93
N ASN A 53 -4.12 -17.97 11.55
CA ASN A 53 -4.41 -18.92 12.63
C ASN A 53 -5.05 -20.24 12.14
N ARG A 54 -5.21 -20.43 10.82
CA ARG A 54 -5.73 -21.69 10.28
C ARG A 54 -4.69 -22.82 10.36
N ASN A 55 -5.18 -24.05 10.48
CA ASN A 55 -4.34 -25.26 10.58
C ASN A 55 -3.60 -25.58 9.27
N GLU A 56 -4.27 -25.41 8.13
CA GLU A 56 -3.74 -25.77 6.81
C GLU A 56 -2.99 -24.59 6.21
N LYS A 57 -1.68 -24.72 6.00
CA LYS A 57 -0.88 -23.67 5.36
C LYS A 57 -0.80 -23.91 3.86
N GLU A 58 -1.09 -22.86 3.08
CA GLU A 58 -0.79 -22.85 1.66
C GLU A 58 0.73 -22.74 1.46
N ASN A 59 1.22 -23.40 0.42
CA ASN A 59 2.59 -23.21 -0.03
C ASN A 59 2.64 -21.94 -0.90
N LEU A 60 2.93 -20.81 -0.27
CA LEU A 60 2.98 -19.51 -0.91
C LEU A 60 4.41 -19.18 -1.38
N PRO A 61 4.56 -18.42 -2.47
CA PRO A 61 5.85 -17.92 -2.88
C PRO A 61 6.45 -16.99 -1.82
N ALA A 62 7.78 -17.04 -1.70
CA ALA A 62 8.50 -16.06 -0.89
C ALA A 62 8.41 -14.69 -1.57
N SER A 63 8.03 -13.66 -0.80
CA SER A 63 8.09 -12.30 -1.29
C SER A 63 9.52 -11.75 -1.16
N ALA A 64 9.98 -11.01 -2.17
CA ALA A 64 11.19 -10.21 -2.07
C ALA A 64 11.03 -8.98 -1.15
N PHE A 65 9.78 -8.64 -0.80
CA PHE A 65 9.44 -7.53 0.06
C PHE A 65 9.32 -8.03 1.50
N SER A 66 10.02 -7.36 2.43
CA SER A 66 10.04 -7.73 3.85
C SER A 66 8.88 -7.09 4.63
N SER A 67 7.67 -7.12 4.07
CA SER A 67 6.46 -6.55 4.67
C SER A 67 5.55 -7.61 5.29
N ILE A 68 4.72 -7.19 6.23
CA ILE A 68 3.60 -8.00 6.75
C ILE A 68 2.34 -7.53 6.06
N ASP A 69 1.98 -8.21 4.97
CA ASP A 69 0.89 -7.78 4.10
C ASP A 69 -0.50 -8.02 4.73
N PRO A 70 -1.49 -7.13 4.53
CA PRO A 70 -2.87 -7.33 4.96
C PRO A 70 -3.54 -8.57 4.36
N ALA A 71 -3.03 -9.08 3.24
CA ALA A 71 -3.39 -10.38 2.70
C ALA A 71 -2.15 -11.08 2.13
N PRO A 72 -2.04 -12.41 2.25
CA PRO A 72 -1.01 -13.19 1.54
C PRO A 72 -1.16 -13.03 0.01
N PRO A 73 -0.13 -13.26 -0.82
CA PRO A 73 -0.32 -13.40 -2.26
C PRO A 73 -1.16 -14.65 -2.60
N THR A 74 -1.62 -14.74 -3.86
CA THR A 74 -2.08 -16.03 -4.43
C THR A 74 -0.90 -16.99 -4.65
N ALA A 75 -1.20 -18.23 -5.03
CA ALA A 75 -0.17 -19.22 -5.35
C ALA A 75 0.57 -18.85 -6.66
N ASP A 76 1.77 -19.38 -6.87
CA ASP A 76 2.69 -18.92 -7.93
C ASP A 76 2.33 -19.38 -9.37
N GLU A 77 1.04 -19.56 -9.66
CA GLU A 77 0.55 -20.18 -10.90
C GLU A 77 -0.20 -19.21 -11.83
N GLU A 78 -0.60 -18.03 -11.36
CA GLU A 78 -1.37 -17.08 -12.18
C GLU A 78 -0.48 -16.11 -12.99
N SER A 79 -0.80 -15.97 -14.27
CA SER A 79 -0.25 -14.90 -15.12
C SER A 79 -0.74 -13.52 -14.68
N THR A 80 0.00 -12.47 -15.05
CA THR A 80 -0.37 -11.07 -14.80
C THR A 80 -1.80 -10.74 -15.24
N GLU A 81 -2.27 -11.27 -16.37
CA GLU A 81 -3.65 -11.01 -16.85
C GLU A 81 -4.73 -11.72 -16.02
N GLN A 82 -4.43 -12.94 -15.53
CA GLN A 82 -5.33 -13.64 -14.63
C GLN A 82 -5.43 -12.91 -13.29
N LEU A 83 -4.29 -12.48 -12.73
CA LEU A 83 -4.26 -11.67 -11.51
C LEU A 83 -4.99 -10.34 -11.71
N ARG A 84 -4.76 -9.64 -12.82
CA ARG A 84 -5.47 -8.41 -13.18
C ARG A 84 -6.99 -8.60 -13.23
N THR A 85 -7.45 -9.74 -13.76
CA THR A 85 -8.87 -10.09 -13.79
C THR A 85 -9.45 -10.24 -12.38
N ILE A 86 -8.74 -10.89 -11.46
CA ILE A 86 -9.16 -11.04 -10.06
C ILE A 86 -9.14 -9.69 -9.35
N TYR A 87 -8.02 -8.98 -9.47
CA TYR A 87 -7.71 -7.68 -8.89
C TYR A 87 -8.78 -6.61 -9.18
N LEU A 88 -9.25 -6.53 -10.44
CA LEU A 88 -10.25 -5.54 -10.88
C LEU A 88 -11.72 -5.99 -10.67
N ASN A 89 -11.96 -7.21 -10.21
CA ASN A 89 -13.31 -7.76 -10.11
C ASN A 89 -14.03 -7.27 -8.83
N GLN A 90 -14.87 -6.25 -8.98
CA GLN A 90 -15.69 -5.65 -7.91
C GLN A 90 -16.71 -6.61 -7.27
N LYS A 91 -16.91 -7.80 -7.82
CA LYS A 91 -17.80 -8.82 -7.22
C LYS A 91 -17.08 -9.72 -6.22
N LEU A 92 -15.76 -9.69 -6.19
CA LEU A 92 -14.95 -10.46 -5.25
C LEU A 92 -14.80 -9.70 -3.94
N HIS A 93 -14.57 -10.46 -2.87
CA HIS A 93 -14.23 -9.91 -1.57
C HIS A 93 -12.92 -9.11 -1.64
N ILE A 94 -12.81 -8.04 -0.85
CA ILE A 94 -11.61 -7.19 -0.85
C ILE A 94 -10.34 -7.98 -0.53
N PHE A 95 -10.43 -8.96 0.38
CA PHE A 95 -9.33 -9.85 0.73
C PHE A 95 -8.78 -10.61 -0.49
N GLU A 96 -9.64 -11.22 -1.32
CA GLU A 96 -9.22 -11.92 -2.54
C GLU A 96 -8.53 -11.00 -3.56
N ARG A 97 -9.02 -9.75 -3.65
CA ARG A 97 -8.45 -8.74 -4.53
C ARG A 97 -7.08 -8.26 -4.04
N TYR A 98 -6.91 -8.14 -2.72
CA TYR A 98 -5.61 -7.86 -2.08
C TYR A 98 -4.62 -9.01 -2.32
N ARG A 99 -5.07 -10.27 -2.25
CA ARG A 99 -4.20 -11.41 -2.59
C ARG A 99 -3.65 -11.31 -4.01
N ALA A 100 -4.49 -10.95 -4.97
CA ALA A 100 -4.05 -10.73 -6.35
C ALA A 100 -3.14 -9.50 -6.49
N MET A 101 -3.41 -8.42 -5.75
CA MET A 101 -2.55 -7.23 -5.69
C MET A 101 -1.13 -7.59 -5.23
N PHE A 102 -1.00 -8.34 -4.14
CA PHE A 102 0.31 -8.75 -3.62
C PHE A 102 1.02 -9.77 -4.50
N ALA A 103 0.29 -10.62 -5.22
CA ALA A 103 0.85 -11.48 -6.26
C ALA A 103 1.43 -10.65 -7.43
N LEU A 104 0.70 -9.63 -7.92
CA LEU A 104 1.20 -8.70 -8.94
C LEU A 104 2.43 -7.92 -8.45
N ARG A 105 2.42 -7.45 -7.19
CA ARG A 105 3.58 -6.81 -6.57
C ARG A 105 4.79 -7.75 -6.59
N ASN A 106 4.61 -8.99 -6.16
CA ASN A 106 5.68 -9.98 -6.11
C ASN A 106 6.26 -10.32 -7.49
N GLN A 107 5.47 -10.25 -8.56
CA GLN A 107 5.97 -10.41 -9.93
C GLN A 107 6.93 -9.28 -10.33
N CYS A 108 6.68 -8.06 -9.86
CA CYS A 108 7.52 -6.87 -10.06
C CYS A 108 7.97 -6.63 -11.51
N THR A 109 7.12 -6.98 -12.49
CA THR A 109 7.36 -6.70 -13.91
C THR A 109 6.70 -5.38 -14.31
N THR A 110 7.10 -4.81 -15.45
CA THR A 110 6.44 -3.63 -16.00
C THR A 110 4.97 -3.91 -16.31
N GLU A 111 4.64 -5.10 -16.83
CA GLU A 111 3.26 -5.53 -17.07
C GLU A 111 2.45 -5.56 -15.77
N SER A 112 3.05 -6.01 -14.66
CA SER A 112 2.41 -6.05 -13.34
C SER A 112 2.15 -4.64 -12.78
N VAL A 113 3.10 -3.72 -12.95
CA VAL A 113 2.92 -2.31 -12.59
C VAL A 113 1.78 -1.68 -13.38
N LEU A 114 1.71 -1.93 -14.69
CA LEU A 114 0.62 -1.40 -15.52
C LEU A 114 -0.74 -2.01 -15.13
N ALA A 115 -0.78 -3.31 -14.82
CA ALA A 115 -1.99 -3.98 -14.35
C ALA A 115 -2.48 -3.42 -13.00
N LEU A 116 -1.57 -3.18 -12.06
CA LEU A 116 -1.88 -2.56 -10.77
C LEU A 116 -2.39 -1.12 -10.95
N ALA A 117 -1.79 -0.34 -11.86
CA ALA A 117 -2.18 1.05 -12.11
C ALA A 117 -3.64 1.20 -12.56
N ASP A 118 -4.22 0.19 -13.20
CA ASP A 118 -5.64 0.19 -13.60
C ASP A 118 -6.61 0.20 -12.39
N GLY A 119 -6.13 -0.13 -11.19
CA GLY A 119 -6.92 -0.11 -9.96
C GLY A 119 -7.09 1.28 -9.35
N PHE A 120 -6.41 2.32 -9.83
CA PHE A 120 -6.59 3.69 -9.30
C PHE A 120 -7.96 4.30 -9.62
N ASP A 121 -8.80 3.63 -10.42
CA ASP A 121 -10.20 4.00 -10.64
C ASP A 121 -11.17 3.20 -9.73
N ASP A 122 -10.66 2.38 -8.80
CA ASP A 122 -11.47 1.63 -7.83
C ASP A 122 -12.30 2.57 -6.95
N PRO A 123 -13.56 2.24 -6.57
CA PRO A 123 -14.35 3.09 -5.68
C PRO A 123 -13.80 3.21 -4.25
N SER A 124 -13.10 2.21 -3.73
CA SER A 124 -12.53 2.21 -2.36
C SER A 124 -11.25 3.04 -2.29
N ALA A 125 -11.26 4.08 -1.45
CA ALA A 125 -10.05 4.87 -1.18
C ALA A 125 -8.97 4.00 -0.50
N LEU A 126 -9.35 3.09 0.38
CA LEU A 126 -8.43 2.13 1.00
C LEU A 126 -7.74 1.25 -0.05
N PHE A 127 -8.49 0.75 -1.04
CA PHE A 127 -7.90 -0.05 -2.12
C PHE A 127 -6.91 0.78 -2.94
N ARG A 128 -7.27 2.02 -3.30
CA ARG A 128 -6.37 2.92 -4.05
C ARG A 128 -5.11 3.31 -3.26
N HIS A 129 -5.24 3.51 -1.96
CA HIS A 129 -4.13 3.73 -1.04
C HIS A 129 -3.15 2.56 -1.08
N GLU A 130 -3.63 1.34 -0.93
CA GLU A 130 -2.77 0.14 -0.96
C GLU A 130 -2.02 0.01 -2.29
N ILE A 131 -2.61 0.40 -3.42
CA ILE A 131 -1.92 0.41 -4.73
C ILE A 131 -0.71 1.36 -4.70
N ALA A 132 -0.88 2.56 -4.13
CA ALA A 132 0.23 3.50 -3.98
C ALA A 132 1.31 2.94 -3.06
N TYR A 133 0.91 2.30 -1.94
CA TYR A 133 1.83 1.64 -1.01
C TYR A 133 2.66 0.56 -1.70
N VAL A 134 2.02 -0.37 -2.42
CA VAL A 134 2.75 -1.43 -3.15
C VAL A 134 3.64 -0.86 -4.26
N PHE A 135 3.29 0.27 -4.87
CA PHE A 135 4.18 0.95 -5.82
C PHE A 135 5.41 1.53 -5.16
N GLY A 136 5.27 2.09 -3.95
CA GLY A 136 6.39 2.51 -3.11
C GLY A 136 7.31 1.34 -2.79
N GLN A 137 6.75 0.17 -2.43
CA GLN A 137 7.53 -1.05 -2.18
C GLN A 137 8.26 -1.55 -3.43
N MET A 138 7.60 -1.56 -4.59
CA MET A 138 8.18 -2.03 -5.86
C MET A 138 9.31 -1.12 -6.35
N GLN A 139 9.29 0.17 -5.99
CA GLN A 139 10.21 1.22 -6.45
C GLN A 139 10.41 1.22 -7.99
N HIS A 140 9.40 0.78 -8.75
CA HIS A 140 9.54 0.56 -10.19
C HIS A 140 9.18 1.84 -10.97
N PRO A 141 10.07 2.40 -11.82
CA PRO A 141 9.84 3.67 -12.52
C PRO A 141 8.56 3.77 -13.36
N ALA A 142 8.08 2.64 -13.89
CA ALA A 142 6.81 2.60 -14.64
C ALA A 142 5.57 3.02 -13.81
N ALA A 143 5.67 3.05 -12.47
CA ALA A 143 4.60 3.50 -11.58
C ALA A 143 4.47 5.04 -11.53
N VAL A 144 5.55 5.76 -11.83
CA VAL A 144 5.66 7.22 -11.63
C VAL A 144 4.55 8.01 -12.34
N PRO A 145 4.20 7.74 -13.62
CA PRO A 145 3.12 8.49 -14.28
C PRO A 145 1.78 8.38 -13.55
N SER A 146 1.45 7.20 -13.03
CA SER A 146 0.20 6.96 -12.30
C SER A 146 0.21 7.63 -10.94
N LEU A 147 1.31 7.55 -10.20
CA LEU A 147 1.45 8.21 -8.90
C LEU A 147 1.40 9.74 -9.01
N ILE A 148 2.04 10.33 -10.02
CA ILE A 148 1.95 11.78 -10.29
C ILE A 148 0.49 12.18 -10.56
N LYS A 149 -0.24 11.38 -11.36
CA LYS A 149 -1.66 11.62 -11.64
C LYS A 149 -2.50 11.58 -10.35
N VAL A 150 -2.24 10.62 -9.46
CA VAL A 150 -2.93 10.47 -8.18
C VAL A 150 -2.65 11.64 -7.24
N LEU A 151 -1.38 11.97 -6.99
CA LEU A 151 -1.01 13.10 -6.12
C LEU A 151 -1.57 14.43 -6.65
N SER A 152 -1.63 14.60 -7.97
CA SER A 152 -2.13 15.81 -8.62
C SER A 152 -3.66 15.94 -8.65
N LYS A 153 -4.40 14.89 -8.30
CA LYS A 153 -5.86 14.88 -8.31
C LYS A 153 -6.41 15.49 -7.01
N LEU A 154 -6.74 16.77 -7.04
CA LEU A 154 -7.11 17.56 -5.84
C LEU A 154 -8.44 17.13 -5.17
N ASP A 155 -9.26 16.35 -5.85
CA ASP A 155 -10.50 15.74 -5.37
C ASP A 155 -10.33 14.27 -4.95
N GLU A 156 -9.10 13.73 -5.00
CA GLU A 156 -8.76 12.43 -4.47
C GLU A 156 -8.72 12.45 -2.92
N ALA A 157 -8.96 11.28 -2.31
CA ALA A 157 -8.87 11.13 -0.86
C ALA A 157 -7.44 11.46 -0.38
N ASN A 158 -7.34 12.19 0.72
CA ASN A 158 -6.05 12.57 1.30
C ASN A 158 -5.19 11.35 1.66
N MET A 159 -5.81 10.23 2.10
CA MET A 159 -5.09 8.99 2.37
C MET A 159 -4.33 8.49 1.12
N VAL A 160 -4.97 8.52 -0.04
CA VAL A 160 -4.40 8.02 -1.30
C VAL A 160 -3.31 8.98 -1.81
N ARG A 161 -3.52 10.29 -1.63
CA ARG A 161 -2.56 11.32 -2.04
C ARG A 161 -1.29 11.29 -1.19
N HIS A 162 -1.37 11.06 0.13
CA HIS A 162 -0.17 10.96 0.96
C HIS A 162 0.66 9.75 0.56
N GLU A 163 0.02 8.59 0.38
CA GLU A 163 0.71 7.36 0.03
C GLU A 163 1.36 7.48 -1.35
N ALA A 164 0.70 8.16 -2.30
CA ALA A 164 1.30 8.45 -3.60
C ALA A 164 2.54 9.36 -3.49
N ALA A 165 2.55 10.34 -2.58
CA ALA A 165 3.72 11.19 -2.35
C ALA A 165 4.89 10.39 -1.76
N GLU A 166 4.64 9.51 -0.79
CA GLU A 166 5.67 8.66 -0.17
C GLU A 166 6.25 7.64 -1.16
N ALA A 167 5.39 7.02 -1.97
CA ALA A 167 5.81 6.13 -3.05
C ALA A 167 6.69 6.84 -4.09
N LEU A 168 6.32 8.07 -4.47
CA LEU A 168 7.12 8.91 -5.37
C LEU A 168 8.51 9.19 -4.76
N GLY A 169 8.56 9.59 -3.50
CA GLY A 169 9.82 9.83 -2.76
C GLY A 169 10.73 8.60 -2.75
N SER A 170 10.15 7.41 -2.55
CA SER A 170 10.87 6.13 -2.57
C SER A 170 11.38 5.74 -3.96
N ILE A 171 10.64 6.06 -5.05
CA ILE A 171 11.08 5.74 -6.43
C ILE A 171 12.18 6.69 -6.91
N ALA A 172 12.10 7.96 -6.51
CA ALA A 172 13.15 8.96 -6.66
C ALA A 172 13.70 9.23 -8.08
N THR A 173 12.90 9.06 -9.15
CA THR A 173 13.32 9.40 -10.52
C THR A 173 13.33 10.92 -10.76
N PRO A 174 14.14 11.46 -11.69
CA PRO A 174 14.31 12.91 -11.87
C PRO A 174 13.02 13.74 -12.00
N GLU A 175 12.00 13.19 -12.64
CA GLU A 175 10.69 13.82 -12.82
C GLU A 175 9.86 13.94 -11.52
N VAL A 176 10.20 13.19 -10.47
CA VAL A 176 9.47 13.19 -9.18
C VAL A 176 9.67 14.49 -8.40
N TYR A 177 10.91 14.96 -8.29
CA TYR A 177 11.25 16.13 -7.46
C TYR A 177 10.36 17.35 -7.72
N PRO A 178 10.18 17.84 -8.96
CA PRO A 178 9.33 19.00 -9.21
C PRO A 178 7.87 18.78 -8.83
N ILE A 179 7.38 17.54 -8.87
CA ILE A 179 6.01 17.20 -8.46
C ILE A 179 5.87 17.26 -6.94
N LEU A 180 6.79 16.66 -6.19
CA LEU A 180 6.77 16.74 -4.73
C LEU A 180 6.93 18.19 -4.24
N GLU A 181 7.81 18.96 -4.90
CA GLU A 181 7.99 20.38 -4.61
C GLU A 181 6.71 21.20 -4.81
N GLN A 182 5.97 20.91 -5.88
CA GLN A 182 4.69 21.56 -6.18
C GLN A 182 3.66 21.36 -5.05
N PHE A 183 3.70 20.22 -4.36
CA PHE A 183 2.76 19.87 -3.28
C PHE A 183 3.35 20.03 -1.87
N ARG A 184 4.57 20.57 -1.73
CA ARG A 184 5.24 20.86 -0.45
C ARG A 184 4.44 21.80 0.46
N ASP A 185 3.54 22.61 -0.09
CA ASP A 185 2.65 23.52 0.63
C ASP A 185 1.16 23.17 0.43
N ASP A 186 0.82 21.90 0.20
CA ASP A 186 -0.58 21.47 0.00
C ASP A 186 -1.48 21.91 1.18
N LYS A 187 -2.74 22.23 0.85
CA LYS A 187 -3.75 22.64 1.84
C LYS A 187 -4.04 21.52 2.85
N ASP A 188 -3.96 20.27 2.40
CA ASP A 188 -4.12 19.11 3.25
C ASP A 188 -2.83 18.88 4.03
N ARG A 189 -2.95 18.78 5.35
CA ARG A 189 -1.80 18.65 6.24
C ARG A 189 -1.03 17.36 5.99
N VAL A 190 -1.72 16.24 5.78
CA VAL A 190 -1.08 14.93 5.63
C VAL A 190 -0.30 14.90 4.32
N VAL A 191 -0.93 15.35 3.22
CA VAL A 191 -0.25 15.41 1.92
C VAL A 191 0.98 16.31 1.96
N ARG A 192 0.88 17.46 2.61
CA ARG A 192 2.00 18.40 2.77
C ARG A 192 3.16 17.77 3.54
N GLU A 193 2.87 17.15 4.68
CA GLU A 193 3.87 16.49 5.52
C GLU A 193 4.53 15.32 4.78
N SER A 194 3.75 14.48 4.08
CA SER A 194 4.28 13.39 3.26
C SER A 194 5.14 13.89 2.09
N CYS A 195 4.80 15.01 1.44
CA CYS A 195 5.66 15.58 0.39
C CYS A 195 7.02 16.06 0.93
N ILE A 196 7.04 16.65 2.14
CA ILE A 196 8.28 17.06 2.79
C ILE A 196 9.16 15.84 3.09
N VAL A 197 8.59 14.80 3.70
CA VAL A 197 9.32 13.55 3.98
C VAL A 197 9.78 12.87 2.69
N ALA A 198 8.95 12.86 1.66
CA ALA A 198 9.27 12.29 0.35
C ALA A 198 10.40 13.03 -0.36
N LEU A 199 10.53 14.35 -0.17
CA LEU A 199 11.66 15.13 -0.68
C LEU A 199 12.96 14.75 0.04
N ASP A 200 12.93 14.57 1.37
CA ASP A 200 14.08 14.08 2.13
C ASP A 200 14.48 12.66 1.67
N MET A 201 13.50 11.79 1.43
CA MET A 201 13.73 10.44 0.91
C MET A 201 14.32 10.46 -0.51
N TYR A 202 13.77 11.31 -1.38
CA TYR A 202 14.29 11.52 -2.73
C TYR A 202 15.77 11.92 -2.71
N GLU A 203 16.12 12.88 -1.84
CA GLU A 203 17.49 13.34 -1.67
C GLU A 203 18.38 12.22 -1.13
N TYR A 204 17.90 11.44 -0.15
CA TYR A 204 18.62 10.28 0.39
C TYR A 204 18.96 9.26 -0.71
N GLU A 205 17.96 8.80 -1.48
CA GLU A 205 18.13 7.82 -2.56
C GLU A 205 19.08 8.31 -3.66
N ASN A 206 19.08 9.62 -3.96
CA ASN A 206 19.96 10.22 -4.97
C ASN A 206 21.32 10.69 -4.42
N SER A 207 21.52 10.72 -3.10
CA SER A 207 22.76 11.25 -2.48
C SER A 207 23.97 10.31 -2.59
N GLY A 208 23.77 9.06 -3.02
CA GLY A 208 24.83 8.05 -3.05
C GLY A 208 25.31 7.60 -1.66
N ASN A 209 24.63 8.03 -0.59
CA ASN A 209 24.88 7.60 0.78
C ASN A 209 24.35 6.17 1.02
N LEU A 210 24.95 5.18 0.36
CA LEU A 210 24.98 3.83 0.89
C LEU A 210 25.70 3.90 2.24
N GLN A 211 24.98 3.73 3.34
CA GLN A 211 25.60 3.45 4.64
C GLN A 211 26.47 2.20 4.49
N TYR A 212 27.76 2.38 4.22
CA TYR A 212 28.74 1.38 4.61
C TYR A 212 28.58 1.23 6.11
N ALA A 213 28.19 0.04 6.54
CA ALA A 213 28.37 -0.40 7.91
C ALA A 213 29.88 -0.46 8.21
N ASP A 214 30.52 0.71 8.35
CA ASP A 214 31.87 0.88 8.90
C ASP A 214 31.82 0.74 10.43
N GLY A 215 31.27 -0.40 10.86
CA GLY A 215 31.10 -0.76 12.28
C GLY A 215 31.84 -2.02 12.69
N LEU A 216 32.52 -2.72 11.78
CA LEU A 216 33.27 -3.94 12.11
C LEU A 216 34.67 -3.94 11.48
N SER A 217 35.50 -3.00 11.92
CA SER A 217 36.95 -3.18 11.87
C SER A 217 37.62 -2.57 13.11
N LYS A 218 37.59 -3.32 14.21
CA LYS A 218 38.69 -3.41 15.19
C LYS A 218 38.75 -4.83 15.76
#